data_AF-A0A139N104-F1
#
_entry.id   AF-A0A139N104-F1
#
_cell.length_a   1.000
_cell.length_b   1.000
_cell.length_c   1.000
_cell.angle_alpha   90.00
_cell.angle_beta   90.00
_cell.angle_gamma   90.00
#
_symmetry.space_group_name_H-M   'P 1'
#
loop_
_entity.id
_entity.type
_entity.pdbx_description
1 polymer ?
#
loop_
_entity_poly.entity_id
_entity_poly.type
_entity_poly.pdbx_seq_one_letter_code
_entity_poly.pdbx_strand_id
1 'polypeptide(L)'
;MDRSQAGEPFALDFGTSRSCNIDKKATNASIFIDKSIFEIFINEGEKVFSGRVFPREDQTGIAITKGKPTGTYYELDYGRKAN
;
A
#
# COMPACT_ATOMS: atom_id res chain seq x y z
N MET A 1 -5.72 -6.88 -2.25
CA MET A 1 -5.62 -5.71 -1.38
C MET A 1 -6.91 -5.59 -0.60
N ASP A 2 -6.84 -5.47 0.73
CA ASP A 2 -8.00 -5.18 1.59
C ASP A 2 -7.67 -4.01 2.51
N ARG A 3 -8.54 -3.00 2.54
CA ARG A 3 -8.41 -1.80 3.40
C ARG A 3 -9.43 -1.77 4.54
N SER A 4 -10.10 -2.88 4.84
CA SER A 4 -11.12 -2.98 5.90
C SER A 4 -10.62 -2.59 7.29
N GLN A 5 -9.30 -2.68 7.54
CA GLN A 5 -8.64 -2.38 8.81
C GLN A 5 -7.59 -1.25 8.70
N ALA A 6 -7.61 -0.47 7.61
CA ALA A 6 -6.64 0.59 7.34
C ALA A 6 -7.04 1.95 7.96
N GLY A 7 -7.39 1.92 9.26
CA GLY A 7 -7.84 3.09 10.02
C GLY A 7 -9.30 3.44 9.76
N GLU A 8 -9.59 4.70 9.42
CA GLU A 8 -10.96 5.18 9.25
C GLU A 8 -11.61 4.64 7.96
N PRO A 9 -12.79 3.99 8.03
CA PRO A 9 -13.48 3.48 6.87
C PRO A 9 -13.98 4.60 5.94
N PHE A 10 -13.87 4.37 4.63
CA PHE A 10 -14.34 5.30 3.59
C PHE A 10 -15.00 4.52 2.44
N ALA A 11 -16.00 5.11 1.77
CA ALA A 11 -16.65 4.54 0.58
C ALA A 11 -16.95 3.03 0.68
N LEU A 12 -17.74 2.65 1.70
CA LEU A 12 -18.05 1.24 1.99
C LEU A 12 -18.99 0.60 0.96
N ASP A 13 -19.78 1.40 0.25
CA ASP A 13 -20.77 0.94 -0.73
C ASP A 13 -20.14 0.14 -1.89
N PHE A 14 -18.84 0.37 -2.16
CA PHE A 14 -18.10 -0.31 -3.22
C PHE A 14 -17.15 -1.40 -2.68
N GLY A 15 -17.30 -1.79 -1.41
CA GLY A 15 -16.45 -2.76 -0.73
C GLY A 15 -15.02 -2.25 -0.43
N THR A 16 -14.34 -2.96 0.45
CA THR A 16 -12.97 -2.63 0.92
C THR A 16 -11.88 -3.46 0.24
N SER A 17 -12.26 -4.50 -0.49
CA SER A 17 -11.32 -5.43 -1.10
C SER A 17 -11.26 -5.30 -2.61
N ARG A 18 -10.04 -5.41 -3.15
CA ARG A 18 -9.75 -5.49 -4.59
C ARG A 18 -8.76 -6.61 -4.86
N SER A 19 -8.98 -7.36 -5.92
CA SER A 19 -8.12 -8.47 -6.34
C SER A 19 -7.92 -8.44 -7.85
N CYS A 20 -6.75 -8.89 -8.30
CA CYS A 20 -6.50 -9.21 -9.70
C CYS A 20 -5.69 -10.50 -9.77
N ASN A 21 -5.71 -11.16 -10.92
CA ASN A 21 -4.82 -12.28 -11.19
C ASN A 21 -3.44 -11.75 -11.57
N ILE A 22 -2.40 -12.43 -11.10
CA ILE A 22 -1.00 -12.22 -11.48
C ILE A 22 -0.40 -13.57 -11.89
N ASP A 23 0.57 -13.54 -12.78
CA ASP A 23 1.31 -14.74 -13.17
C ASP A 23 1.99 -15.38 -11.96
N LYS A 24 2.05 -16.73 -11.93
CA LYS A 24 2.69 -17.52 -10.86
C LYS A 24 4.24 -17.51 -10.95
N LYS A 25 4.82 -16.36 -11.23
CA LYS A 25 6.27 -16.16 -11.36
C LYS A 25 6.79 -15.33 -10.19
N ALA A 26 8.12 -15.13 -10.13
CA ALA A 26 8.69 -14.16 -9.21
C ALA A 26 8.01 -12.80 -9.42
N THR A 27 7.48 -12.23 -8.35
CA THR A 27 6.68 -11.00 -8.38
C THR A 27 7.45 -9.89 -7.70
N ASN A 28 7.56 -8.74 -8.37
CA ASN A 28 8.07 -7.51 -7.77
C ASN A 28 6.89 -6.62 -7.37
N ALA A 29 6.96 -6.00 -6.20
CA ALA A 29 5.99 -5.00 -5.75
C ALA A 29 6.71 -3.74 -5.29
N SER A 30 6.44 -2.62 -5.96
CA SER A 30 6.83 -1.28 -5.50
C SER A 30 5.63 -0.65 -4.80
N ILE A 31 5.78 -0.33 -3.51
CA ILE A 31 4.70 0.11 -2.64
C ILE A 31 5.02 1.52 -2.15
N PHE A 32 4.12 2.46 -2.42
CA PHE A 32 4.18 3.84 -1.95
C PHE A 32 3.01 4.07 -0.99
N ILE A 33 3.31 4.53 0.22
CA ILE A 33 2.32 4.83 1.25
C ILE A 33 2.54 6.27 1.72
N ASP A 34 1.50 7.09 1.61
CA ASP A 34 1.42 8.44 2.19
C ASP A 34 0.25 8.45 3.21
N LYS A 35 0.10 9.54 3.94
CA LYS A 35 -0.90 9.79 4.98
C LYS A 35 -2.32 9.42 4.59
N SER A 36 -2.70 9.57 3.33
CA SER A 36 -4.07 9.24 2.91
C SER A 36 -4.22 8.49 1.60
N ILE A 37 -3.12 8.01 1.02
CA ILE A 37 -3.10 7.32 -0.27
C ILE A 37 -2.06 6.20 -0.23
N PHE A 38 -2.36 5.11 -0.91
CA PHE A 38 -1.39 4.08 -1.23
C PHE A 38 -1.40 3.83 -2.73
N GLU A 39 -0.25 3.46 -3.26
CA GLU A 39 -0.06 3.01 -4.64
C GLU A 39 0.86 1.80 -4.65
N ILE A 40 0.40 0.70 -5.25
CA ILE A 40 1.13 -0.55 -5.34
C ILE A 40 1.26 -0.92 -6.81
N PHE A 41 2.50 -0.95 -7.28
CA PHE A 41 2.86 -1.35 -8.64
C PHE A 41 3.39 -2.78 -8.59
N ILE A 42 2.75 -3.68 -9.34
CA ILE A 42 3.16 -5.07 -9.46
C ILE A 42 3.88 -5.24 -10.80
N ASN A 43 5.03 -5.94 -10.79
CA ASN A 43 5.83 -6.28 -11.96
C ASN A 43 6.05 -5.07 -12.89
N GLU A 44 6.71 -4.03 -12.37
CA GLU A 44 7.04 -2.82 -13.15
C GLU A 44 5.82 -2.10 -13.76
N GLY A 45 4.64 -2.27 -13.14
CA GLY A 45 3.40 -1.59 -13.56
C GLY A 45 2.47 -2.44 -14.42
N GLU A 46 2.72 -3.74 -14.58
CA GLU A 46 1.78 -4.68 -15.20
C GLU A 46 0.38 -4.58 -14.58
N LYS A 47 0.34 -4.42 -13.25
CA LYS A 47 -0.87 -4.12 -12.48
C LYS A 47 -0.58 -3.00 -11.49
N VAL A 48 -1.56 -2.13 -11.30
CA VAL A 48 -1.48 -1.02 -10.34
C VAL A 48 -2.71 -1.02 -9.47
N PHE A 49 -2.51 -1.00 -8.15
CA PHE A 49 -3.55 -0.72 -7.17
C PHE A 49 -3.31 0.66 -6.60
N SER A 50 -4.27 1.56 -6.78
CA SER A 50 -4.25 2.89 -6.16
C SER A 50 -5.54 3.10 -5.37
N GLY A 51 -5.46 3.85 -4.29
CA GLY A 51 -6.64 4.20 -3.51
C GLY A 51 -6.33 4.96 -2.23
N ARG A 52 -7.40 5.36 -1.54
CA ARG A 52 -7.32 6.13 -0.30
C ARG A 52 -7.40 5.23 0.92
N VAL A 53 -6.64 5.57 1.94
CA VAL A 53 -6.65 5.00 3.30
C VAL A 53 -6.57 6.14 4.30
N PHE A 54 -6.93 5.91 5.56
CA PHE A 54 -6.88 6.94 6.60
C PHE A 54 -6.37 6.30 7.90
N PRO A 55 -5.09 5.89 7.94
CA PRO A 55 -4.50 5.27 9.11
C PRO A 55 -4.52 6.21 10.32
N ARG A 56 -4.65 5.63 11.51
CA ARG A 56 -4.46 6.35 12.78
C ARG A 56 -2.97 6.62 13.01
N GLU A 57 -2.67 7.60 13.88
CA GLU A 57 -1.29 8.05 14.13
C GLU A 57 -0.35 6.94 14.62
N ASP A 58 -0.88 5.89 15.25
CA ASP A 58 -0.15 4.72 15.74
C ASP A 58 0.11 3.64 14.68
N GLN A 59 -0.46 3.77 13.47
CA GLN A 59 -0.39 2.78 12.40
C GLN A 59 0.69 3.12 11.36
N THR A 60 1.97 3.14 11.77
CA THR A 60 3.10 3.58 10.94
C THR A 60 4.04 2.45 10.48
N GLY A 61 3.88 1.24 11.03
CA GLY A 61 4.79 0.13 10.80
C GLY A 61 4.49 -0.71 9.54
N ILE A 62 5.49 -1.50 9.13
CA ILE A 62 5.36 -2.54 8.10
C ILE A 62 5.63 -3.90 8.73
N ALA A 63 4.78 -4.88 8.43
CA ALA A 63 4.93 -6.25 8.89
C ALA A 63 4.85 -7.25 7.73
N ILE A 64 5.79 -8.19 7.68
CA ILE A 64 5.75 -9.33 6.75
C ILE A 64 5.21 -10.52 7.53
N THR A 65 3.97 -10.92 7.26
CA THR A 65 3.29 -12.00 7.99
C THR A 65 3.61 -13.39 7.45
N LYS A 66 4.04 -13.49 6.18
CA LYS A 66 4.36 -14.76 5.52
C LYS A 66 5.36 -14.54 4.37
N GLY A 67 6.17 -15.57 4.11
CA GLY A 67 7.16 -15.57 3.04
C GLY A 67 8.51 -15.00 3.45
N LYS A 68 9.42 -14.90 2.50
CA LYS A 68 10.77 -14.35 2.68
C LYS A 68 11.07 -13.35 1.56
N PRO A 69 10.34 -12.22 1.47
CA PRO A 69 10.64 -11.20 0.48
C PRO A 69 11.97 -10.54 0.78
N THR A 70 12.63 -10.05 -0.25
CA THR A 70 13.82 -9.21 -0.16
C THR A 70 13.50 -7.86 -0.78
N GLY A 71 14.07 -6.78 -0.27
CA GLY A 71 13.86 -5.45 -0.81
C GLY A 71 14.46 -4.38 0.08
N THR A 72 14.11 -3.13 -0.23
CA THR A 72 14.58 -1.96 0.51
C THR A 72 13.39 -1.15 0.98
N TYR A 73 13.51 -0.57 2.17
CA TYR A 73 12.55 0.37 2.73
C TYR A 73 13.16 1.77 2.74
N TYR A 74 12.37 2.74 2.29
CA TYR A 74 12.72 4.15 2.31
C TYR A 74 11.59 4.92 2.97
N GLU A 75 11.94 5.77 3.93
CA GLU A 75 11.00 6.75 4.45
C GLU A 75 10.79 7.84 3.40
N LEU A 76 9.53 8.19 3.11
CA LEU A 76 9.23 9.26 2.16
C LEU A 76 9.45 10.61 2.85
N ASP A 77 10.54 11.28 2.49
CA ASP A 77 10.77 12.67 2.89
C ASP A 77 9.88 13.59 2.05
N TYR A 78 9.01 14.37 2.72
CA TYR A 78 8.14 15.35 2.08
C TYR A 78 8.87 16.66 1.73
N GLY A 79 10.19 16.74 1.96
CA GLY A 79 10.97 17.95 1.77
C GLY A 79 10.65 19.01 2.82
N ARG A 80 11.42 20.11 2.81
CA ARG A 80 11.36 21.18 3.82
C ARG A 80 9.92 21.65 4.06
N LYS A 81 9.49 21.61 5.33
CA LYS A 81 8.35 22.40 5.82
C LYS A 81 8.57 23.85 5.42
N ALA A 82 7.65 24.41 4.64
CA ALA A 82 7.59 25.86 4.47
C ALA A 82 7.28 26.47 5.85
N ASN A 83 8.23 27.25 6.36
CA ASN A 83 8.07 28.03 7.59
C ASN A 83 7.06 29.17 7.39
#